data_AF-A0A3C1GS91-F1
#
_entry.id   AF-A0A3C1GS91-F1
#
_cell.length_a   1.000
_cell.length_b   1.000
_cell.length_c   1.000
_cell.angle_alpha   90.00
_cell.angle_beta   90.00
_cell.angle_gamma   90.00
#
_symmetry.space_group_name_H-M   'P 1'
#
loop_
_entity.id
_entity.type
_entity.pdbx_description
1 polymer ?
#
loop_
_entity_poly.entity_id
_entity_poly.type
_entity_poly.pdbx_seq_one_letter_code
_entity_poly.pdbx_strand_id
1 'polypeptide(L)' 'MQTDQLQPSDKASGNDVRQRFFIEDSPVRGDVVRLSRSYASTIAQKPYPEAIKRLLGEMLT' A
#
# COMPACT_ATOMS: atom_id res chain seq x y z
N MET A 1 -14.64 35.62 -0.04
CA MET A 1 -15.53 34.47 0.22
C MET A 1 -14.83 33.25 -0.36
N GLN A 2 -14.34 32.41 0.54
CA GLN A 2 -13.51 31.23 0.32
C GLN A 2 -14.40 30.06 -0.13
N THR A 3 -14.06 29.36 -1.21
CA THR A 3 -14.61 28.01 -1.47
C THR A 3 -13.53 27.11 -2.05
N ASP A 4 -13.05 26.23 -1.16
CA ASP A 4 -12.47 24.91 -1.36
C ASP A 4 -11.54 24.67 -2.57
N GLN A 5 -10.25 24.83 -2.30
CA GLN A 5 -9.23 24.01 -2.95
C GLN A 5 -9.27 22.61 -2.33
N LEU A 6 -9.92 21.65 -3.00
CA LEU A 6 -9.68 20.23 -2.74
C LEU A 6 -8.29 19.86 -3.29
N GLN A 7 -7.27 20.07 -2.47
CA GLN A 7 -5.98 19.41 -2.62
C GLN A 7 -6.14 17.97 -2.14
N PRO A 8 -5.90 16.94 -2.96
CA PRO A 8 -5.70 15.59 -2.44
C PRO A 8 -4.29 15.56 -1.81
N SER A 9 -4.16 16.08 -0.59
CA SER A 9 -2.98 15.84 0.23
C SER A 9 -3.07 14.47 0.88
N ASP A 10 -3.20 13.41 0.09
CA ASP A 10 -2.99 12.04 0.56
C ASP A 10 -1.48 11.79 0.60
N LYS A 11 -0.80 12.50 1.51
CA LYS A 11 0.49 12.05 2.00
C LYS A 11 0.22 10.76 2.76
N ALA A 12 0.48 9.63 2.09
CA ALA A 12 0.47 8.29 2.66
C ALA A 12 0.97 8.33 4.10
N SER A 13 0.06 8.15 5.05
CA SER A 13 0.31 8.19 6.49
C SER A 13 1.09 6.94 6.92
N GLY A 14 2.35 6.82 6.49
CA GLY A 14 3.50 6.08 7.05
C GLY A 14 3.38 4.61 7.47
N ASN A 15 2.18 4.02 7.49
CA ASN A 15 1.89 2.78 8.18
C ASN A 15 1.46 1.72 7.19
N ASP A 16 2.01 0.52 7.38
CA ASP A 16 1.59 -0.67 6.68
C ASP A 16 0.22 -1.09 7.22
N VAL A 17 -0.75 -1.29 6.33
CA VAL A 17 -2.14 -1.59 6.70
C VAL A 17 -2.57 -2.86 5.98
N ARG A 18 -3.25 -3.74 6.71
CA ARG A 18 -3.98 -4.88 6.14
C ARG A 18 -5.42 -4.80 6.60
N GLN A 19 -6.34 -4.67 5.65
CA GLN A 19 -7.77 -4.62 5.88
C GLN A 19 -8.43 -5.84 5.24
N ARG A 20 -9.22 -6.56 6.02
CA ARG A 20 -10.08 -7.62 5.50
C ARG A 20 -11.45 -7.07 5.19
N PHE A 21 -12.09 -7.55 4.14
CA PHE A 21 -13.45 -7.17 3.80
C PHE A 21 -14.27 -8.39 3.39
N PHE A 22 -15.57 -8.22 3.52
CA PHE A 22 -16.59 -9.17 3.12
C PHE A 22 -17.48 -8.46 2.13
N ILE A 23 -17.83 -9.15 1.05
CA ILE A 23 -18.84 -8.66 0.11
C ILE A 23 -20.17 -9.21 0.60
N GLU A 24 -21.12 -8.31 0.87
CA GLU A 24 -22.46 -8.71 1.29
C GLU A 24 -23.11 -9.61 0.22
N ASP A 25 -23.82 -10.64 0.67
CA ASP A 25 -24.43 -11.68 -0.18
C ASP A 25 -23.48 -12.43 -1.12
N SER A 26 -22.17 -12.42 -0.82
CA SER A 26 -21.17 -13.16 -1.58
C SER A 26 -20.31 -14.02 -0.66
N PRO A 27 -19.96 -15.25 -1.07
CA PRO A 27 -19.01 -16.07 -0.33
C PRO A 27 -17.57 -15.54 -0.40
N VAL A 28 -17.32 -14.52 -1.24
CA VAL A 28 -15.98 -13.98 -1.48
C VAL A 28 -15.57 -13.05 -0.33
N ARG A 29 -14.40 -13.34 0.23
CA ARG A 29 -13.70 -12.51 1.21
C ARG A 29 -12.39 -12.06 0.58
N GLY A 30 -12.00 -10.83 0.82
CA GLY A 30 -10.77 -10.27 0.29
C GLY A 30 -9.98 -9.54 1.35
N ASP A 31 -8.69 -9.37 1.07
CA ASP A 31 -7.76 -8.61 1.90
C ASP A 31 -7.14 -7.51 1.03
N VAL A 32 -7.11 -6.28 1.53
CA VAL A 32 -6.37 -5.16 0.94
C VAL A 32 -5.14 -4.92 1.81
N VAL A 33 -3.95 -5.07 1.21
CA VAL A 33 -2.68 -4.82 1.89
C VAL A 33 -2.02 -3.61 1.25
N ARG A 34 -1.64 -2.64 2.08
CA ARG A 34 -0.80 -1.50 1.69
C ARG A 34 0.49 -1.57 2.46
N LEU A 35 1.60 -1.75 1.74
CA LEU A 35 2.94 -1.70 2.28
C LEU A 35 3.59 -0.39 1.82
N SER A 36 4.03 0.42 2.78
CA SER A 36 4.71 1.68 2.54
C SER A 36 6.08 1.65 3.22
N ARG A 37 6.11 1.45 4.53
CA ARG A 37 7.36 1.49 5.31
C ARG A 37 8.13 0.16 5.23
N SER A 38 7.45 -0.96 5.40
CA SER A 38 8.10 -2.29 5.33
C SER A 38 8.72 -2.52 3.96
N TYR A 39 8.01 -2.19 2.89
CA TYR A 39 8.52 -2.30 1.53
C TYR A 39 9.74 -1.39 1.30
N ALA A 40 9.65 -0.11 1.65
CA ALA A 40 10.74 0.85 1.51
C ALA A 40 11.99 0.43 2.28
N SER A 41 11.82 -0.10 3.50
CA SER A 41 12.94 -0.58 4.32
C SER A 41 13.64 -1.80 3.71
N THR A 42 12.89 -2.72 3.08
CA THR A 42 13.44 -3.92 2.44
C THR A 42 14.26 -3.58 1.20
N ILE A 43 13.74 -2.72 0.31
CA ILE A 43 14.45 -2.35 -0.91
C ILE A 43 15.61 -1.38 -0.67
N ALA A 44 15.67 -0.72 0.49
CA ALA A 44 16.77 0.18 0.85
C ALA A 44 18.03 -0.56 1.35
N GLN A 45 17.92 -1.84 1.71
CA GLN A 45 19.06 -2.62 2.22
C GLN A 45 20.15 -2.84 1.17
N LYS A 46 19.79 -2.89 -0.13
CA LYS A 46 20.71 -3.00 -1.26
C LYS A 46 20.17 -2.26 -2.47
N PRO A 47 21.03 -1.78 -3.39
CA PRO A 47 20.58 -1.18 -4.65
C PRO A 47 20.06 -2.27 -5.60
N TYR A 48 18.87 -2.78 -5.34
CA TYR A 48 18.22 -3.79 -6.17
C TYR A 48 17.80 -3.19 -7.53
N PRO A 49 17.99 -3.91 -8.64
CA PRO A 49 17.37 -3.57 -9.92
C PRO A 49 15.84 -3.53 -9.81
N GLU A 50 15.18 -2.74 -10.65
CA GLU A 50 13.74 -2.49 -10.59
C GLU A 50 12.89 -3.78 -10.67
N ALA A 51 13.32 -4.74 -11.48
CA ALA A 51 12.66 -6.05 -11.58
C ALA A 51 12.67 -6.81 -10.24
N ILE A 52 13.76 -6.72 -9.48
CA ILE A 52 13.88 -7.40 -8.18
C ILE A 52 13.05 -6.67 -7.12
N LYS A 53 12.99 -5.33 -7.15
CA LYS A 53 12.13 -4.56 -6.24
C LYS A 53 10.66 -4.94 -6.39
N ARG A 54 10.19 -5.15 -7.63
CA ARG A 54 8.81 -5.59 -7.91
C ARG A 54 8.55 -6.97 -7.36
N LEU A 55 9.44 -7.93 -7.64
CA LEU A 55 9.34 -9.30 -7.14
C LEU A 55 9.33 -9.35 -5.61
N LEU A 56 10.19 -8.57 -4.96
CA LEU A 56 10.20 -8.46 -3.50
C LEU A 56 8.89 -7.87 -2.97
N GLY A 57 8.31 -6.88 -3.65
CA GLY A 57 7.01 -6.30 -3.28
C GLY A 57 5.88 -7.33 -3.31
N GLU A 58 5.87 -8.19 -4.33
CA GLU A 58 4.90 -9.28 -4.50
C GLU A 58 5.04 -10.36 -3.41
N MET A 59 6.23 -10.58 -2.86
CA MET A 59 6.43 -11.57 -1.78
C MET A 59 6.06 -11.05 -0.38
N LEU A 60 5.94 -9.73 -0.19
CA LEU A 60 5.62 -9.14 1.12
C LEU A 60 4.11 -9.00 1.38
N THR A 61 3.25 -9.14 0.36
CA THR A 61 1.78 -9.07 0.46
C THR A 61 1.15 -10.37 0.93
#